data_AF-A0A959KQH5-F1
#
_entry.id   AF-A0A959KQH5-F1
#
_cell.length_a   1.000
_cell.length_b   1.000
_cell.length_c   1.000
_cell.angle_alpha   90.00
_cell.angle_beta   90.00
_cell.angle_gamma   90.00
#
_symmetry.space_group_name_H-M   'P 1'
#
loop_
_entity.id
_entity.type
_entity.pdbx_description
1 polymer ?
#
loop_
_entity_poly.entity_id
_entity_poly.type
_entity_poly.pdbx_seq_one_letter_code
_entity_poly.pdbx_strand_id
1 'polypeptide(L)'
;DSVFSLQVPSIDPYQGLIWYTDNYGGYELWGHNGGEAGASTDLFLNPGEGWGVAVLANGEGYNGGILDALVDYAVTAVPSGNWMPPCSTVSSTTSARPGPLRFFPNPVQGDLQLDLPAGWQQARLSLVDALGRTVKREELKQATLNLAGLPAGVYYLELEIDGLNYAPARLVKAN
;
A
#
# COMPACT_ATOMS: atom_id res chain seq x y z
N ASP A 1 20.24 -15.44 16.63
CA ASP A 1 21.50 -15.40 17.40
C ASP A 1 22.35 -14.15 17.15
N SER A 2 22.15 -13.39 16.06
CA SER A 2 22.97 -12.20 15.74
C SER A 2 22.66 -10.91 16.55
N VAL A 3 21.57 -10.88 17.31
CA VAL A 3 21.09 -9.66 18.01
C VAL A 3 21.53 -9.63 19.48
N PHE A 4 21.88 -10.78 20.07
CA PHE A 4 22.25 -10.94 21.49
C PHE A 4 23.75 -11.16 21.68
N SER A 5 24.56 -10.44 20.93
CA SER A 5 26.02 -10.44 21.07
C SER A 5 26.54 -9.03 20.88
N LEU A 6 27.60 -8.68 21.61
CA LEU A 6 28.28 -7.42 21.42
C LEU A 6 28.92 -7.44 20.03
N GLN A 7 28.45 -6.57 19.13
CA GLN A 7 28.91 -6.56 17.75
C GLN A 7 30.37 -6.11 17.63
N VAL A 8 30.81 -5.21 18.52
CA VAL A 8 32.20 -4.77 18.60
C VAL A 8 32.64 -4.62 20.07
N PRO A 9 33.03 -5.72 20.75
CA PRO A 9 33.32 -5.74 22.19
C PRO A 9 34.48 -4.82 22.63
N SER A 10 35.30 -4.35 21.69
CA SER A 10 36.53 -3.60 21.98
C SER A 10 36.37 -2.08 22.03
N ILE A 11 35.20 -1.52 21.69
CA ILE A 11 35.04 -0.07 21.48
C ILE A 11 34.49 0.65 22.73
N ASP A 12 33.51 0.07 23.43
CA ASP A 12 33.04 0.55 24.74
C ASP A 12 32.11 -0.53 25.32
N PRO A 13 32.45 -1.18 26.45
CA PRO A 13 31.59 -2.22 27.02
C PRO A 13 30.40 -1.66 27.83
N TYR A 14 30.29 -0.34 28.00
CA TYR A 14 29.37 0.26 28.97
C TYR A 14 28.18 1.02 28.35
N GLN A 15 28.32 1.85 27.31
CA GLN A 15 27.14 2.56 26.76
C GLN A 15 27.20 3.03 25.29
N GLY A 16 26.01 3.11 24.69
CA GLY A 16 25.66 4.04 23.61
C GLY A 16 25.71 3.51 22.17
N LEU A 17 26.40 2.41 21.91
CA LEU A 17 26.57 1.88 20.55
C LEU A 17 26.27 0.37 20.42
N ILE A 18 25.99 -0.31 21.53
CA ILE A 18 25.78 -1.77 21.59
C ILE A 18 24.71 -2.14 22.63
N TRP A 19 24.19 -3.37 22.52
CA TRP A 19 23.26 -3.97 23.48
C TRP A 19 24.00 -4.40 24.74
N TYR A 20 23.39 -4.19 25.91
CA TYR A 20 23.90 -4.61 27.21
C TYR A 20 22.80 -5.30 28.03
N THR A 21 23.16 -5.89 29.17
CA THR A 21 22.20 -6.38 30.15
C THR A 21 22.09 -5.47 31.35
N ASP A 22 20.87 -5.31 31.86
CA ASP A 22 20.57 -4.51 33.06
C ASP A 22 19.35 -5.08 33.79
N ASN A 23 19.13 -4.66 35.04
CA ASN A 23 18.06 -5.18 35.88
C ASN A 23 16.89 -4.20 36.01
N TYR A 24 15.70 -4.62 35.58
CA TYR A 24 14.44 -3.89 35.73
C TYR A 24 13.35 -4.82 36.25
N GLY A 25 12.58 -4.37 37.24
CA GLY A 25 11.55 -5.19 37.88
C GLY A 25 12.05 -6.54 38.44
N GLY A 26 13.35 -6.68 38.72
CA GLY A 26 13.97 -7.94 39.17
C GLY A 26 14.41 -8.89 38.05
N TYR A 27 14.21 -8.53 36.78
CA TYR A 27 14.59 -9.33 35.61
C TYR A 27 15.87 -8.80 34.98
N GLU A 28 16.78 -9.69 34.59
CA GLU A 28 17.92 -9.35 33.75
C GLU A 28 17.47 -9.27 32.28
N LEU A 29 17.53 -8.07 31.71
CA LEU A 29 17.00 -7.77 30.38
C LEU A 29 18.11 -7.35 29.42
N TRP A 30 17.98 -7.74 28.15
CA TRP A 30 18.86 -7.32 27.07
C TRP A 30 18.31 -6.07 26.40
N GLY A 31 19.09 -4.99 26.37
CA GLY A 31 18.61 -3.74 25.84
C GLY A 31 19.67 -2.71 25.54
N HIS A 32 19.20 -1.53 25.20
CA HIS A 32 19.98 -0.33 25.38
C HIS A 32 19.04 0.84 25.64
N ASN A 33 19.61 1.90 26.18
CA ASN A 33 18.96 3.18 26.29
C ASN A 33 19.70 4.22 25.44
N GLY A 34 19.08 5.38 25.29
CA GLY A 34 19.62 6.50 24.53
C GLY A 34 18.83 7.74 24.84
N GLY A 35 19.44 8.90 24.66
CA GLY A 35 18.74 10.15 24.86
C GLY A 35 19.60 11.33 24.45
N GLU A 36 18.91 12.41 24.12
CA GLU A 36 19.48 13.74 23.90
C GLU A 36 18.55 14.78 24.54
N ALA A 37 18.93 16.04 24.52
CA ALA A 37 18.14 17.13 25.09
C ALA A 37 16.70 17.12 24.53
N GLY A 38 15.73 16.83 25.39
CA GLY A 38 14.31 16.76 25.06
C GLY A 38 13.76 15.39 24.63
N ALA A 39 14.57 14.34 24.54
CA ALA A 39 14.09 12.98 24.23
C ALA A 39 14.89 11.88 24.92
N SER A 40 14.19 10.86 25.39
CA SER A 40 14.79 9.64 25.95
C SER A 40 14.13 8.38 25.38
N THR A 41 14.94 7.33 25.26
CA THR A 41 14.58 6.04 24.70
C THR A 41 15.15 4.91 25.54
N ASP A 42 14.34 3.89 25.78
CA ASP A 42 14.76 2.64 26.40
C ASP A 42 14.11 1.48 25.66
N LEU A 43 14.90 0.47 25.30
CA LEU A 43 14.43 -0.74 24.66
C LEU A 43 15.07 -1.94 25.33
N PHE A 44 14.27 -2.74 26.04
CA PHE A 44 14.73 -3.91 26.78
C PHE A 44 13.85 -5.12 26.49
N LEU A 45 14.48 -6.28 26.32
CA LEU A 45 13.86 -7.52 25.90
C LEU A 45 14.18 -8.65 26.89
N ASN A 46 13.19 -9.51 27.15
CA ASN A 46 13.38 -10.81 27.78
C ASN A 46 13.06 -11.92 26.76
N PRO A 47 14.05 -12.39 25.98
CA PRO A 47 13.82 -13.42 24.97
C PRO A 47 13.40 -14.77 25.54
N GLY A 48 13.83 -15.08 26.77
CA GLY A 48 13.49 -16.34 27.44
C GLY A 48 12.00 -16.44 27.79
N GLU A 49 11.39 -15.31 28.13
CA GLU A 49 9.96 -15.23 28.47
C GLU A 49 9.08 -14.66 27.34
N GLY A 50 9.70 -14.20 26.24
CA GLY A 50 8.99 -13.82 25.02
C GLY A 50 8.31 -12.44 25.09
N TRP A 51 8.77 -11.55 25.96
CA TRP A 51 8.26 -10.19 26.09
C TRP A 51 9.38 -9.14 26.01
N GLY A 52 9.00 -7.88 25.82
CA GLY A 52 9.91 -6.75 25.79
C GLY A 52 9.16 -5.44 25.98
N VAL A 53 9.89 -4.41 26.41
CA VAL A 53 9.38 -3.08 26.71
C VAL A 53 10.18 -2.05 25.92
N ALA A 54 9.46 -1.09 25.33
CA ALA A 54 10.03 0.09 24.69
C ALA A 54 9.41 1.35 25.29
N VAL A 55 10.24 2.29 25.70
CA VAL A 55 9.83 3.62 26.17
C VAL A 55 10.39 4.66 25.21
N LEU A 56 9.53 5.54 24.74
CA LEU A 56 9.90 6.76 24.03
C LEU A 56 9.20 7.92 24.73
N ALA A 57 9.98 8.83 25.31
CA ALA A 57 9.45 9.94 26.08
C ALA A 57 9.99 11.28 25.58
N ASN A 58 9.10 12.28 25.57
CA ASN A 58 9.50 13.68 25.46
C ASN A 58 10.01 14.12 26.82
N GLY A 59 11.29 14.44 26.93
CA GLY A 59 11.92 14.79 28.20
C GLY A 59 13.35 14.30 28.29
N GLU A 60 14.10 14.91 29.21
CA GLU A 60 15.45 14.49 29.54
C GLU A 60 15.43 13.59 30.78
N GLY A 61 16.34 12.62 30.84
CA GLY A 61 16.60 11.85 32.04
C GLY A 61 16.32 10.36 31.93
N TYR A 62 16.43 9.71 33.08
CA TYR A 62 16.31 8.27 33.24
C TYR A 62 14.84 7.84 33.37
N ASN A 63 14.39 6.91 32.53
CA ASN A 63 13.01 6.42 32.52
C ASN A 63 12.77 5.20 33.43
N GLY A 64 13.70 4.86 34.34
CA GLY A 64 13.64 3.59 35.09
C GLY A 64 12.31 3.32 35.79
N GLY A 65 11.68 4.33 36.39
CA GLY A 65 10.37 4.13 37.03
C GLY A 65 9.23 3.81 36.04
N ILE A 66 9.28 4.31 34.81
CA ILE A 66 8.34 3.94 33.75
C ILE A 66 8.66 2.54 33.24
N LEU A 67 9.95 2.24 33.06
CA LEU A 67 10.42 0.96 32.59
C LEU A 67 10.05 -0.17 33.56
N ASP A 68 10.26 0.01 34.87
CA ASP A 68 9.86 -0.94 35.91
C ASP A 68 8.35 -1.21 35.88
N ALA A 69 7.53 -0.15 35.81
CA ALA A 69 6.08 -0.31 35.77
C ALA A 69 5.60 -1.08 34.53
N LEU A 70 6.27 -0.90 33.39
CA LEU A 70 5.96 -1.62 32.16
C LEU A 70 6.47 -3.07 32.20
N VAL A 71 7.60 -3.34 32.86
CA VAL A 71 8.10 -4.70 33.09
C VAL A 71 7.13 -5.48 33.97
N ASP A 72 6.69 -4.90 35.09
CA ASP A 72 5.70 -5.51 35.99
C ASP A 72 4.40 -5.88 35.23
N TYR A 73 3.96 -5.00 34.33
CA TYR A 73 2.82 -5.28 33.47
C TYR A 73 3.12 -6.38 32.44
N ALA A 74 4.26 -6.32 31.74
CA ALA A 74 4.61 -7.25 30.66
C ALA A 74 4.65 -8.71 31.13
N VAL A 75 5.14 -8.97 32.35
CA VAL A 75 5.21 -10.31 32.95
C VAL A 75 3.81 -10.93 33.17
N THR A 76 2.80 -10.10 33.44
CA THR A 76 1.43 -10.55 33.68
C THR A 76 0.53 -10.43 32.46
N ALA A 77 1.00 -9.75 31.42
CA ALA A 77 0.25 -9.50 30.21
C ALA A 77 0.06 -10.80 29.42
N VAL A 78 -1.20 -11.22 29.28
CA VAL A 78 -1.59 -12.17 28.24
C VAL A 78 -2.06 -11.32 27.04
N PRO A 79 -1.27 -11.19 25.97
CA PRO A 79 -1.65 -10.38 24.82
C PRO A 79 -2.92 -10.96 24.18
N SER A 80 -4.07 -10.38 24.52
CA SER A 80 -5.38 -10.69 23.95
C SER A 80 -5.68 -9.72 22.81
N GLY A 81 -4.86 -9.78 21.77
CA GLY A 81 -5.02 -8.97 20.59
C GLY A 81 -4.34 -9.62 19.40
N ASN A 82 -5.11 -9.90 18.36
CA ASN A 82 -4.55 -10.25 17.06
C ASN A 82 -3.98 -8.96 16.43
N TRP A 83 -2.82 -8.51 16.92
CA TRP A 83 -2.13 -7.30 16.45
C TRP A 83 -1.43 -7.52 15.11
N MET A 84 -1.23 -8.78 14.73
CA MET A 84 -1.10 -9.16 13.34
C MET A 84 -2.53 -9.26 12.79
N PRO A 85 -2.94 -8.40 11.83
CA PRO A 85 -4.09 -8.76 11.02
C PRO A 85 -3.85 -10.19 10.52
N PRO A 86 -4.86 -11.06 10.51
CA PRO A 86 -4.67 -12.41 9.99
C PRO A 86 -3.93 -12.30 8.67
N CYS A 87 -2.98 -13.21 8.43
CA CYS A 87 -2.46 -13.43 7.08
C CYS A 87 -3.57 -14.06 6.22
N SER A 88 -4.75 -13.45 6.20
CA SER A 88 -5.64 -13.51 5.07
C SER A 88 -4.83 -12.91 3.94
N THR A 89 -4.54 -13.75 2.95
CA THR A 89 -4.07 -13.35 1.63
C THR A 89 -4.78 -12.05 1.28
N VAL A 90 -4.05 -10.93 1.36
CA VAL A 90 -4.55 -9.69 0.80
C VAL A 90 -4.52 -10.00 -0.68
N SER A 91 -5.66 -10.43 -1.23
CA SER A 91 -5.88 -10.27 -2.65
C SER A 91 -5.79 -8.77 -2.84
N SER A 92 -4.64 -8.31 -3.32
CA SER A 92 -4.53 -6.95 -3.80
C SER A 92 -5.64 -6.81 -4.82
N THR A 93 -6.72 -6.14 -4.48
CA THR A 93 -7.51 -5.45 -5.49
C THR A 93 -6.66 -4.26 -5.91
N THR A 94 -5.51 -4.52 -6.53
CA THR A 94 -5.22 -3.75 -7.75
C THR A 94 -6.52 -3.87 -8.51
N SER A 95 -7.31 -2.79 -8.60
CA SER A 95 -8.31 -2.68 -9.66
C SER A 95 -7.59 -3.20 -10.89
N ALA A 96 -7.99 -4.37 -11.36
CA ALA A 96 -7.35 -5.00 -12.50
C ALA A 96 -7.53 -3.96 -13.58
N ARG A 97 -6.47 -3.19 -13.87
CA ARG A 97 -6.55 -2.17 -14.89
C ARG A 97 -6.98 -2.94 -16.12
N PRO A 98 -8.14 -2.62 -16.70
CA PRO A 98 -8.63 -3.42 -17.79
C PRO A 98 -7.55 -3.47 -18.86
N GLY A 99 -7.44 -4.62 -19.53
CA GLY A 99 -6.54 -4.77 -20.66
C GLY A 99 -6.77 -3.67 -21.71
N PRO A 100 -5.83 -3.48 -22.65
CA PRO A 100 -5.99 -2.46 -23.68
C PRO A 100 -7.34 -2.65 -24.40
N LEU A 101 -8.07 -1.55 -24.58
CA LEU A 101 -9.32 -1.56 -25.34
C LEU A 101 -9.04 -2.04 -26.76
N ARG A 102 -9.75 -3.08 -27.19
CA ARG A 102 -9.66 -3.66 -28.53
C ARG A 102 -10.93 -3.34 -29.31
N PHE A 103 -10.75 -2.99 -30.57
CA PHE A 103 -11.83 -2.71 -31.49
C PHE A 103 -11.38 -2.90 -32.92
N PHE A 104 -12.35 -3.12 -33.80
CA PHE A 104 -12.10 -3.35 -35.21
C PHE A 104 -13.29 -2.91 -36.07
N PRO A 105 -13.05 -2.53 -37.33
CA PRO A 105 -11.75 -2.25 -37.92
C PRO A 105 -11.17 -0.90 -37.43
N ASN A 106 -9.86 -0.73 -37.54
CA ASN A 106 -9.19 0.57 -37.39
C ASN A 106 -8.14 0.70 -38.50
N PRO A 107 -8.35 1.53 -39.55
CA PRO A 107 -9.39 2.56 -39.69
C PRO A 107 -10.83 2.03 -39.88
N VAL A 108 -11.82 2.81 -39.45
CA VAL A 108 -13.26 2.50 -39.56
C VAL A 108 -13.96 3.45 -40.55
N GLN A 109 -14.94 2.98 -41.32
CA GLN A 109 -15.75 3.81 -42.23
C GLN A 109 -17.21 3.97 -41.75
N GLY A 110 -17.77 2.96 -41.10
CA GLY A 110 -19.15 2.95 -40.62
C GLY A 110 -19.23 2.46 -39.17
N ASP A 111 -19.53 1.17 -39.01
CA ASP A 111 -19.71 0.57 -37.70
C ASP A 111 -18.37 0.08 -37.11
N LEU A 112 -18.14 0.44 -35.85
CA LEU A 112 -17.00 0.00 -35.05
C LEU A 112 -17.45 -1.12 -34.12
N GLN A 113 -16.78 -2.27 -34.19
CA GLN A 113 -16.98 -3.37 -33.26
C GLN A 113 -16.01 -3.24 -32.08
N LEU A 114 -16.54 -3.31 -30.86
CA LEU A 114 -15.78 -3.31 -29.62
C LEU A 114 -15.62 -4.75 -29.12
N ASP A 115 -14.42 -5.10 -28.67
CA ASP A 115 -14.13 -6.36 -27.99
C ASP A 115 -14.32 -6.14 -26.48
N LEU A 116 -15.57 -6.32 -26.04
CA LEU A 116 -16.00 -6.11 -24.66
C LEU A 116 -15.96 -7.44 -23.88
N PRO A 117 -15.62 -7.43 -22.58
CA PRO A 117 -15.63 -8.64 -21.75
C PRO A 117 -17.05 -9.23 -21.66
N ALA A 118 -17.18 -10.55 -21.61
CA ALA A 118 -18.50 -11.18 -21.48
C ALA A 118 -19.20 -10.78 -20.17
N GLY A 119 -20.52 -10.52 -20.23
CA GLY A 119 -21.35 -10.28 -19.04
C GLY A 119 -21.37 -8.85 -18.50
N TRP A 120 -20.83 -7.86 -19.23
CA TRP A 120 -20.93 -6.45 -18.86
C TRP A 120 -22.39 -5.99 -18.69
N GLN A 121 -22.66 -5.12 -17.72
CA GLN A 121 -24.02 -4.63 -17.43
C GLN A 121 -24.19 -3.18 -17.86
N GLN A 122 -23.17 -2.35 -17.65
CA GLN A 122 -23.17 -0.93 -17.99
C GLN A 122 -21.86 -0.58 -18.68
N ALA A 123 -21.94 0.05 -19.86
CA ALA A 123 -20.77 0.57 -20.54
C ALA A 123 -21.06 1.96 -21.09
N ARG A 124 -20.18 2.93 -20.79
CA ARG A 124 -20.26 4.30 -21.26
C ARG A 124 -19.05 4.59 -22.13
N LEU A 125 -19.31 5.05 -23.35
CA LEU A 125 -18.29 5.43 -24.31
C LEU A 125 -18.30 6.94 -24.51
N SER A 126 -17.12 7.55 -24.55
CA SER A 126 -16.91 8.91 -25.03
C SER A 126 -15.90 8.89 -26.18
N LEU A 127 -16.22 9.61 -27.25
CA LEU A 127 -15.32 9.85 -28.37
C LEU A 127 -14.86 11.29 -28.33
N VAL A 128 -13.54 11.47 -28.34
CA VAL A 128 -12.87 12.77 -28.21
C VAL A 128 -12.10 13.03 -29.49
N ASP A 129 -12.21 14.22 -30.06
CA ASP A 129 -11.42 14.60 -31.24
C ASP A 129 -9.96 14.93 -30.89
N ALA A 130 -9.12 15.18 -31.90
CA ALA A 130 -7.72 15.54 -31.70
C ALA A 130 -7.50 16.86 -30.93
N LEU A 131 -8.54 17.67 -30.73
CA LEU A 131 -8.51 18.92 -29.97
C LEU A 131 -9.01 18.72 -28.52
N GLY A 132 -9.32 17.50 -28.11
CA GLY A 132 -9.83 17.20 -26.76
C GLY A 132 -11.33 17.43 -26.58
N ARG A 133 -12.08 17.70 -27.67
CA ARG A 133 -13.52 17.93 -27.59
C ARG A 133 -14.28 16.61 -27.68
N THR A 134 -15.20 16.37 -26.75
CA THR A 134 -16.11 15.22 -26.83
C THR A 134 -17.09 15.42 -27.99
N VAL A 135 -16.98 14.60 -29.03
CA VAL A 135 -17.83 14.64 -30.23
C VAL A 135 -19.01 13.68 -30.15
N LYS A 136 -18.90 12.63 -29.34
CA LYS A 136 -19.97 11.65 -29.10
C LYS A 136 -19.84 11.08 -27.69
N ARG A 137 -20.97 10.88 -27.01
CA ARG A 137 -21.04 10.15 -25.75
C ARG A 137 -22.29 9.28 -25.77
N GLU A 138 -22.15 8.00 -25.45
CA GLU A 138 -23.23 7.02 -25.56
C GLU A 138 -23.12 5.95 -24.48
N GLU A 139 -24.26 5.52 -23.93
CA GLU A 139 -24.36 4.30 -23.14
C GLU A 139 -24.58 3.11 -24.08
N LEU A 140 -23.64 2.17 -24.09
CA LEU A 140 -23.65 1.07 -25.02
C LEU A 140 -24.72 0.06 -24.60
N LYS A 141 -25.58 -0.31 -25.55
CA LYS A 141 -26.54 -1.44 -25.42
C LYS A 141 -26.06 -2.70 -26.15
N GLN A 142 -25.07 -2.52 -27.02
CA GLN A 142 -24.46 -3.56 -27.84
C GLN A 142 -22.98 -3.20 -28.06
N ALA A 143 -22.16 -4.20 -28.41
CA ALA A 143 -20.73 -4.02 -28.63
C ALA A 143 -20.40 -3.39 -30.00
N THR A 144 -21.32 -2.63 -30.58
CA THR A 144 -21.18 -2.02 -31.92
C THR A 144 -21.59 -0.56 -31.84
N LEU A 145 -20.76 0.32 -32.42
CA LEU A 145 -20.97 1.76 -32.44
C LEU A 145 -21.03 2.26 -33.87
N ASN A 146 -22.14 2.89 -34.25
CA ASN A 146 -22.25 3.56 -35.54
C ASN A 146 -21.53 4.92 -35.49
N LEU A 147 -20.60 5.13 -36.42
CA LEU A 147 -19.82 6.36 -36.57
C LEU A 147 -20.15 7.09 -37.89
N ALA A 148 -21.26 6.74 -38.53
CA ALA A 148 -21.74 7.47 -39.70
C ALA A 148 -22.06 8.91 -39.31
N GLY A 149 -21.66 9.87 -40.16
CA GLY A 149 -21.83 11.30 -39.90
C GLY A 149 -20.67 11.97 -39.14
N LEU A 150 -19.69 11.21 -38.64
CA LEU A 150 -18.45 11.80 -38.13
C LEU A 150 -17.45 12.05 -39.25
N PRO A 151 -16.79 13.23 -39.31
CA PRO A 151 -15.73 13.50 -40.28
C PRO A 151 -14.57 12.51 -40.16
N ALA A 152 -13.90 12.25 -41.28
CA ALA A 152 -12.65 11.51 -41.27
C ALA A 152 -11.59 12.24 -40.42
N GLY A 153 -10.84 11.48 -39.62
CA GLY A 153 -9.90 12.05 -38.67
C GLY A 153 -9.45 11.07 -37.59
N VAL A 154 -8.64 11.58 -36.67
CA VAL A 154 -8.17 10.85 -35.50
C VAL A 154 -9.04 11.21 -34.31
N TYR A 155 -9.48 10.18 -33.59
CA TYR A 155 -10.26 10.28 -32.38
C TYR A 155 -9.63 9.44 -31.27
N TYR A 156 -9.92 9.80 -30.02
CA TYR A 156 -9.61 9.01 -28.85
C TYR A 156 -10.91 8.45 -28.27
N LEU A 157 -10.94 7.14 -28.08
CA LEU A 157 -12.06 6.42 -27.52
C LEU A 157 -11.77 6.18 -26.04
N GLU A 158 -12.65 6.70 -25.18
CA GLU A 158 -12.65 6.51 -23.74
C GLU A 158 -13.82 5.61 -23.39
N LEU A 159 -13.57 4.54 -22.62
CA LEU A 159 -14.57 3.56 -22.28
C LEU A 159 -14.55 3.29 -20.77
N GLU A 160 -15.72 3.35 -20.17
CA GLU A 160 -15.99 2.94 -18.79
C GLU A 160 -16.93 1.72 -18.85
N ILE A 161 -16.57 0.60 -18.23
CA ILE A 161 -17.42 -0.59 -18.13
C ILE A 161 -17.58 -0.95 -16.66
N ASP A 162 -18.81 -1.02 -16.16
CA ASP A 162 -19.15 -1.40 -14.79
C ASP A 162 -18.32 -0.63 -13.74
N GLY A 163 -18.07 0.66 -13.99
CA GLY A 163 -17.25 1.56 -13.15
C GLY A 163 -15.74 1.49 -13.37
N LEU A 164 -15.25 0.63 -14.28
CA LEU A 164 -13.83 0.50 -14.62
C LEU A 164 -13.49 1.31 -15.87
N ASN A 165 -12.55 2.25 -15.73
CA ASN A 165 -12.03 3.05 -16.83
C ASN A 165 -10.93 2.29 -17.60
N TYR A 166 -11.16 2.07 -18.89
CA TYR A 166 -10.15 1.56 -19.82
C TYR A 166 -9.21 2.70 -20.24
N ALA A 167 -7.97 2.33 -20.58
CA ALA A 167 -7.03 3.31 -21.15
C ALA A 167 -7.58 3.87 -22.47
N PRO A 168 -7.51 5.19 -22.72
CA PRO A 168 -7.94 5.78 -23.98
C PRO A 168 -7.21 5.16 -25.16
N ALA A 169 -7.92 4.90 -26.25
CA ALA A 169 -7.37 4.24 -27.42
C ALA A 169 -7.59 5.07 -28.69
N ARG A 170 -6.58 5.11 -29.56
CA ARG A 170 -6.60 5.90 -30.79
C ARG A 170 -7.40 5.19 -31.89
N LEU A 171 -8.46 5.84 -32.33
CA LEU A 171 -9.31 5.44 -33.45
C LEU A 171 -9.06 6.34 -34.67
N VAL A 172 -9.00 5.74 -35.87
CA VAL A 172 -8.95 6.46 -37.13
C VAL A 172 -10.28 6.27 -37.88
N LYS A 173 -11.03 7.35 -38.08
CA LYS A 173 -12.20 7.36 -38.97
C LYS A 173 -11.74 7.67 -40.39
N ALA A 174 -11.97 6.75 -41.31
CA ALA A 174 -11.84 6.95 -42.74
C ALA A 174 -13.17 7.41 -43.35
N ASN A 175 -13.13 7.93 -44.58
CA ASN A 175 -14.34 8.29 -45.33
C ASN A 175 -15.21 7.06 -45.59
#